data_AF-A0A3M1E3Z8-F1
#
_entry.id   AF-A0A3M1E3Z8-F1
#
_cell.length_a   1.000
_cell.length_b   1.000
_cell.length_c   1.000
_cell.angle_alpha   90.00
_cell.angle_beta   90.00
_cell.angle_gamma   90.00
#
_symmetry.space_group_name_H-M   'P 1'
#
loop_
_entity.id
_entity.type
_entity.pdbx_description
1 polymer ?
#
loop_
_entity_poly.entity_id
_entity_poly.type
_entity_poly.pdbx_seq_one_letter_code
_entity_poly.pdbx_strand_id
1 'polypeptide(L)'
;MDRPCRIRVLPDLVVRRIAAGEVVERPASVVKELLENALDAGASRITVAVEEGGKRLIRVTDDGCGMSPDELRLAVTRHATSKLQSEDDLFSIRTLGFRGEALASISAVSRLRIVSRLPEADAGHEIRVTAEQVELSRAAGCPPGTTVEVRDLFFNVPARRRFLRAVSTEAGQIQEQVI
;
A
#
# COMPACT_ATOMS: atom_id res chain seq x y z
N MET A 1 -22.11 9.63 36.32
CA MET A 1 -21.99 11.01 35.81
C MET A 1 -20.50 11.32 35.86
N ASP A 2 -19.76 11.61 34.80
CA ASP A 2 -20.03 12.48 33.66
C ASP A 2 -19.20 11.97 32.45
N ARG A 3 -19.84 11.40 31.42
CA ARG A 3 -19.16 11.21 30.13
C ARG A 3 -19.24 12.56 29.45
N PRO A 4 -18.12 13.24 29.14
CA PRO A 4 -18.21 14.58 28.61
C PRO A 4 -18.89 14.53 27.23
N CYS A 5 -20.15 14.95 27.21
CA CYS A 5 -20.93 15.30 26.02
C CYS A 5 -20.42 16.64 25.48
N ARG A 6 -19.12 16.71 25.17
CA ARG A 6 -18.50 17.86 24.48
C ARG A 6 -17.83 17.34 23.23
N ILE A 7 -18.38 17.73 22.08
CA ILE A 7 -17.77 17.58 20.77
C ILE A 7 -16.43 18.32 20.80
N ARG A 8 -15.35 17.68 20.35
CA ARG A 8 -14.00 18.26 20.32
C ARG A 8 -13.43 18.08 18.93
N VAL A 9 -12.69 19.07 18.47
CA VAL A 9 -11.87 18.92 17.26
C VAL A 9 -10.78 17.89 17.55
N LEU A 10 -10.68 16.88 16.71
CA LEU A 10 -9.66 15.86 16.84
C LEU A 10 -8.29 16.45 16.48
N PRO A 11 -7.21 16.08 17.18
CA PRO A 11 -5.86 16.46 16.77
C PRO A 11 -5.58 16.02 15.33
N ASP A 12 -4.83 16.81 14.56
CA ASP A 12 -4.51 16.53 13.15
C ASP A 12 -3.99 15.12 12.92
N LEU A 13 -3.15 14.59 13.81
CA LEU A 13 -2.65 13.23 13.73
C LEU A 13 -3.77 12.18 13.80
N VAL A 14 -4.81 12.43 14.60
CA VAL A 14 -5.99 11.56 14.74
C VAL A 14 -6.90 11.70 13.52
N VAL A 15 -7.10 12.92 13.01
CA VAL A 15 -7.84 13.16 11.76
C VAL A 15 -7.15 12.44 10.59
N ARG A 16 -5.83 12.59 10.45
CA ARG A 16 -5.03 11.92 9.43
C ARG A 16 -5.05 10.40 9.58
N ARG A 17 -5.14 9.87 10.80
CA ARG A 17 -5.32 8.42 11.06
C ARG A 17 -6.72 7.91 10.75
N ILE A 18 -7.74 8.76 10.89
CA ILE A 18 -9.12 8.43 10.50
C ILE A 18 -9.24 8.47 8.97
N ALA A 19 -8.72 9.51 8.31
CA ALA A 19 -8.73 9.68 6.86
C ALA A 19 -7.85 8.63 6.13
N ALA A 20 -6.64 8.35 6.64
CA ALA A 20 -5.84 7.21 6.15
C ALA A 20 -6.56 5.87 6.37
N GLY A 21 -7.51 5.86 7.30
CA GLY A 21 -8.36 4.73 7.56
C GLY A 21 -9.46 4.47 6.51
N GLU A 22 -9.83 5.46 5.69
CA GLU A 22 -10.85 5.26 4.65
C GLU A 22 -10.30 4.50 3.42
N VAL A 23 -8.98 4.51 3.20
CA VAL A 23 -8.38 3.86 2.02
C VAL A 23 -8.10 2.36 2.24
N VAL A 24 -7.75 1.95 3.47
CA VAL A 24 -7.40 0.56 3.79
C VAL A 24 -8.26 0.02 4.92
N GLU A 25 -9.34 -0.69 4.57
CA GLU A 25 -10.27 -1.28 5.54
C GLU A 25 -9.85 -2.69 5.97
N ARG A 26 -9.35 -3.50 5.02
CA ARG A 26 -9.09 -4.93 5.21
C ARG A 26 -7.95 -5.45 4.33
N PRO A 27 -7.38 -6.65 4.65
CA PRO A 27 -6.41 -7.33 3.80
C PRO A 27 -6.80 -7.44 2.33
N ALA A 28 -8.06 -7.74 2.01
CA ALA A 28 -8.53 -7.86 0.63
C ALA A 28 -8.42 -6.53 -0.14
N SER A 29 -8.73 -5.40 0.51
CA SER A 29 -8.56 -4.06 -0.09
C SER A 29 -7.08 -3.79 -0.42
N VAL A 30 -6.16 -4.17 0.47
CA VAL A 30 -4.71 -4.04 0.20
C VAL A 30 -4.31 -4.87 -1.02
N VAL A 31 -4.76 -6.12 -1.10
CA VAL A 31 -4.45 -6.99 -2.25
C VAL A 31 -4.98 -6.37 -3.54
N LYS A 32 -6.24 -5.93 -3.55
CA LYS A 32 -6.85 -5.29 -4.72
C LYS A 32 -6.03 -4.11 -5.24
N GLU A 33 -5.67 -3.17 -4.36
CA GLU A 33 -4.88 -1.99 -4.74
C GLU A 33 -3.48 -2.37 -5.29
N LEU A 34 -2.84 -3.38 -4.70
CA LEU A 34 -1.54 -3.85 -5.19
C LEU A 34 -1.63 -4.58 -6.53
N LEU A 35 -2.72 -5.33 -6.76
CA LEU A 35 -3.01 -5.95 -8.06
C LEU A 35 -3.26 -4.89 -9.13
N GLU A 36 -4.06 -3.88 -8.84
CA GLU A 36 -4.31 -2.76 -9.75
C GLU A 36 -3.03 -2.00 -10.10
N ASN A 37 -2.15 -1.75 -9.12
CA ASN A 37 -0.84 -1.15 -9.37
C ASN A 37 0.05 -2.02 -10.28
N ALA A 38 0.03 -3.34 -10.11
CA ALA A 38 0.78 -4.25 -10.97
C ALA A 38 0.23 -4.27 -12.40
N LEU A 39 -1.09 -4.23 -12.56
CA LEU A 39 -1.74 -4.13 -13.88
C LEU A 39 -1.42 -2.80 -14.58
N ASP A 40 -1.49 -1.68 -13.85
CA ASP A 40 -1.10 -0.36 -14.34
C ASP A 40 0.37 -0.32 -14.78
N ALA A 41 1.25 -1.12 -14.15
CA ALA A 41 2.66 -1.28 -14.52
C ALA A 41 2.87 -2.19 -15.75
N GLY A 42 1.80 -2.70 -16.36
CA GLY A 42 1.85 -3.57 -17.54
C GLY A 42 2.29 -5.00 -17.23
N ALA A 43 2.12 -5.48 -16.00
CA ALA A 43 2.53 -6.83 -15.62
C ALA A 43 1.76 -7.90 -16.40
N SER A 44 2.49 -8.92 -16.85
CA SER A 44 1.93 -10.12 -17.49
C SER A 44 1.74 -11.27 -16.50
N ARG A 45 2.52 -11.26 -15.42
CA ARG A 45 2.48 -12.25 -14.35
C ARG A 45 2.50 -11.52 -13.02
N ILE A 46 1.50 -11.84 -12.20
CA ILE A 46 1.38 -11.33 -10.83
C ILE A 46 1.25 -12.53 -9.90
N THR A 47 2.09 -12.56 -8.87
CA THR A 47 2.07 -13.58 -7.82
C THR A 47 1.64 -12.96 -6.51
N VAL A 48 0.60 -13.51 -5.89
CA VAL A 48 0.11 -13.10 -4.57
C VAL A 48 0.41 -14.19 -3.54
N ALA A 49 1.12 -13.83 -2.48
CA ALA A 49 1.38 -14.70 -1.34
C ALA A 49 0.85 -14.06 -0.05
N VAL A 50 0.09 -14.83 0.72
CA VAL A 50 -0.65 -14.33 1.89
C VAL A 50 -0.44 -15.26 3.07
N GLU A 51 -0.21 -14.70 4.25
CA GLU A 51 -0.06 -15.46 5.50
C GLU A 51 -1.05 -14.95 6.55
N GLU A 52 -1.69 -15.88 7.26
CA GLU A 52 -2.72 -15.60 8.28
C GLU A 52 -3.86 -14.70 7.77
N GLY A 53 -4.32 -14.94 6.54
CA GLY A 53 -5.39 -14.15 5.92
C GLY A 53 -4.98 -12.69 5.67
N GLY A 54 -3.67 -12.45 5.47
CA GLY A 54 -3.10 -11.14 5.17
C GLY A 54 -2.82 -10.29 6.42
N LYS A 55 -3.05 -10.85 7.61
CA LYS A 55 -2.73 -10.17 8.87
C LYS A 55 -1.23 -10.11 9.12
N ARG A 56 -0.53 -11.22 8.82
CA ARG A 56 0.91 -11.35 9.04
C ARG A 56 1.71 -10.90 7.83
N LEU A 57 1.33 -11.36 6.64
CA LEU A 57 1.98 -10.99 5.38
C LEU A 57 0.98 -10.93 4.24
N ILE A 58 1.11 -9.89 3.42
CA ILE A 58 0.64 -9.84 2.03
C ILE A 58 1.87 -9.51 1.19
N ARG A 59 2.17 -10.32 0.18
CA ARG A 59 3.23 -10.07 -0.80
C ARG A 59 2.63 -10.13 -2.20
N VAL A 60 2.83 -9.08 -2.98
CA VAL A 60 2.48 -9.02 -4.40
C VAL A 60 3.76 -8.82 -5.18
N THR A 61 4.05 -9.72 -6.10
CA THR A 61 5.22 -9.68 -6.99
C THR A 61 4.74 -9.68 -8.43
N ASP A 62 5.15 -8.69 -9.20
CA ASP A 62 4.82 -8.53 -10.62
C ASP A 62 6.07 -8.45 -11.50
N ASP A 63 5.88 -8.66 -12.80
CA ASP A 63 6.89 -8.46 -13.83
C ASP A 63 6.62 -7.22 -14.70
N GLY A 64 6.02 -6.19 -14.11
CA GLY A 64 5.75 -4.91 -14.77
C GLY A 64 7.02 -4.10 -15.03
N CYS A 65 6.83 -2.82 -15.38
CA CYS A 65 7.92 -1.92 -15.75
C CYS A 65 8.91 -1.61 -14.62
N GLY A 66 8.55 -1.87 -13.35
CA GLY A 66 9.38 -1.51 -12.20
C GLY A 66 9.44 0.00 -11.94
N MET A 67 10.29 0.40 -11.00
CA MET A 67 10.51 1.78 -10.56
C MET A 67 11.99 2.05 -10.38
N SER A 68 12.40 3.27 -10.72
CA SER A 68 13.71 3.84 -10.38
C SER A 68 13.85 4.11 -8.86
N PRO A 69 15.08 4.37 -8.36
CA PRO A 69 15.30 4.70 -6.95
C PRO A 69 14.53 5.94 -6.47
N ASP A 70 14.39 6.93 -7.35
CA ASP A 70 13.70 8.19 -7.05
C ASP A 70 12.19 7.99 -7.06
N GLU A 71 11.66 7.23 -8.03
CA GLU A 71 10.24 6.84 -8.06
C GLU A 71 9.84 6.00 -6.86
N LEU A 72 10.70 5.09 -6.37
CA LEU A 72 10.44 4.33 -5.14
C LEU A 72 10.23 5.25 -3.94
N ARG A 73 11.06 6.30 -3.79
CA ARG A 73 10.91 7.28 -2.71
C ARG A 73 9.62 8.08 -2.87
N LEU A 74 9.27 8.46 -4.10
CA LEU A 74 8.04 9.20 -4.39
C LEU A 74 6.79 8.34 -4.14
N ALA A 75 6.81 7.06 -4.51
CA ALA A 75 5.68 6.14 -4.40
C ALA A 75 5.15 5.95 -2.96
N VAL A 76 5.99 6.21 -1.96
CA VAL A 76 5.61 6.13 -0.53
C VAL A 76 5.42 7.50 0.13
N THR A 77 5.59 8.59 -0.62
CA THR A 77 5.40 9.96 -0.14
C THR A 77 3.95 10.38 -0.38
N ARG A 78 3.26 10.89 0.66
CA ARG A 78 1.91 11.47 0.46
C ARG A 78 1.98 12.64 -0.52
N HIS A 79 0.98 12.76 -1.39
CA HIS A 79 0.87 13.83 -2.39
C HIS A 79 1.93 13.80 -3.50
N ALA A 80 2.55 12.64 -3.77
CA ALA A 80 3.40 12.42 -4.93
C ALA A 80 2.78 11.35 -5.84
N THR A 81 2.33 11.75 -7.03
CA THR A 81 1.86 10.84 -8.09
C THR A 81 2.42 11.30 -9.42
N SER A 82 2.83 10.36 -10.28
CA SER A 82 3.26 10.65 -11.65
C SER A 82 2.09 10.99 -12.59
N LYS A 83 0.85 11.01 -12.08
CA LYS A 83 -0.38 11.00 -12.88
C LYS A 83 -1.22 12.29 -12.84
N LEU A 84 -0.88 13.33 -12.06
CA LEU A 84 -1.70 14.56 -11.94
C LEU A 84 -0.83 15.82 -12.04
N GLN A 85 -1.10 16.71 -13.01
CA GLN A 85 -0.38 17.98 -13.21
C GLN A 85 -1.26 19.23 -13.04
N SER A 86 -2.60 19.12 -13.04
CA SER A 86 -3.50 20.27 -12.82
C SER A 86 -4.86 19.90 -12.19
N GLU A 87 -5.61 20.91 -11.69
CA GLU A 87 -6.97 20.74 -11.15
C GLU A 87 -7.97 20.14 -12.17
N ASP A 88 -7.72 20.30 -13.47
CA ASP A 88 -8.56 19.74 -14.53
C ASP A 88 -8.38 18.20 -14.69
N ASP A 89 -7.26 17.64 -14.21
CA ASP A 89 -7.01 16.19 -14.26
C ASP A 89 -7.88 15.39 -13.27
N LEU A 90 -8.55 16.07 -12.32
CA LEU A 90 -9.53 15.45 -11.42
C LEU A 90 -10.76 14.91 -12.17
N PHE A 91 -11.06 15.42 -13.36
CA PHE A 91 -12.28 15.08 -14.11
C PHE A 91 -12.06 14.06 -15.23
N SER A 92 -10.82 13.71 -15.56
CA SER A 92 -10.45 12.82 -16.67
C SER A 92 -9.87 11.46 -16.22
N ILE A 93 -10.36 10.93 -15.10
CA ILE A 93 -9.87 9.70 -14.47
C ILE A 93 -10.21 8.46 -15.32
N ARG A 94 -9.22 8.00 -16.10
CA ARG A 94 -9.27 6.78 -16.93
C ARG A 94 -8.23 5.71 -16.57
N THR A 95 -7.50 5.84 -15.46
CA THR A 95 -6.63 4.80 -14.89
C THR A 95 -7.06 4.54 -13.45
N LEU A 96 -7.04 3.30 -12.99
CA LEU A 96 -7.71 2.90 -11.75
C LEU A 96 -6.95 3.27 -10.47
N GLY A 97 -5.71 3.78 -10.55
CA GLY A 97 -4.84 4.05 -9.39
C GLY A 97 -4.46 5.52 -9.12
N PHE A 98 -5.38 6.47 -9.19
CA PHE A 98 -5.03 7.91 -9.26
C PHE A 98 -4.53 8.60 -7.99
N ARG A 99 -4.57 8.02 -6.79
CA ARG A 99 -4.29 8.85 -5.61
C ARG A 99 -2.81 9.00 -5.23
N GLY A 100 -1.91 8.11 -5.68
CA GLY A 100 -0.57 8.05 -5.06
C GLY A 100 -0.62 7.85 -3.54
N GLU A 101 -1.80 7.49 -3.01
CA GLU A 101 -2.10 7.39 -1.59
C GLU A 101 -2.15 5.94 -1.13
N ALA A 102 -2.26 4.96 -2.05
CA ALA A 102 -2.42 3.56 -1.68
C ALA A 102 -1.20 3.05 -0.89
N LEU A 103 0.00 3.11 -1.48
CA LEU A 103 1.23 2.69 -0.81
C LEU A 103 1.52 3.54 0.43
N ALA A 104 1.29 4.85 0.38
CA ALA A 104 1.44 5.74 1.54
C ALA A 104 0.48 5.35 2.68
N SER A 105 -0.80 5.11 2.41
CA SER A 105 -1.82 4.71 3.38
C SER A 105 -1.55 3.33 3.96
N ILE A 106 -1.17 2.37 3.10
CA ILE A 106 -0.76 1.03 3.53
C ILE A 106 0.46 1.14 4.47
N SER A 107 1.47 1.93 4.12
CA SER A 107 2.68 2.11 4.93
C SER A 107 2.41 2.78 6.29
N ALA A 108 1.37 3.60 6.39
CA ALA A 108 0.99 4.28 7.63
C ALA A 108 0.46 3.30 8.69
N VAL A 109 -0.11 2.17 8.26
CA VAL A 109 -0.74 1.17 9.13
C VAL A 109 -0.06 -0.20 9.09
N SER A 110 1.09 -0.33 8.45
CA SER A 110 1.82 -1.60 8.30
C SER A 110 3.33 -1.39 8.31
N ARG A 111 4.07 -2.50 8.22
CA ARG A 111 5.50 -2.51 7.89
C ARG A 111 5.62 -2.85 6.41
N LEU A 112 5.85 -1.84 5.59
CA LEU A 112 5.94 -1.95 4.14
C LEU A 112 7.39 -2.18 3.71
N ARG A 113 7.62 -3.06 2.76
CA ARG A 113 8.88 -3.19 2.02
C ARG A 113 8.57 -3.25 0.55
N ILE A 114 9.24 -2.41 -0.23
CA ILE A 114 9.13 -2.43 -1.69
C ILE A 114 10.51 -2.70 -2.25
N VAL A 115 10.59 -3.66 -3.18
CA VAL A 115 11.76 -3.89 -4.01
C VAL A 115 11.33 -3.74 -5.46
N SER A 116 12.04 -2.94 -6.23
CA SER A 116 11.72 -2.77 -7.65
C SER A 116 12.98 -2.59 -8.48
N ARG A 117 12.91 -3.00 -9.75
CA ARG A 117 13.98 -2.84 -10.73
C ARG A 117 13.42 -2.60 -12.12
N LEU A 118 13.91 -1.55 -12.77
CA LEU A 118 13.68 -1.31 -14.19
C LEU A 118 14.35 -2.41 -15.04
N PRO A 119 13.76 -2.85 -16.17
CA PRO A 119 14.35 -3.88 -17.04
C PRO A 119 15.79 -3.59 -17.47
N GLU A 120 16.10 -2.33 -17.75
CA GLU A 120 17.40 -1.83 -18.19
C GLU A 120 18.39 -1.51 -17.06
N ALA A 121 17.95 -1.58 -15.80
CA ALA A 121 18.81 -1.28 -14.66
C ALA A 121 19.65 -2.49 -14.22
N ASP A 122 20.94 -2.26 -13.94
CA ASP A 122 21.87 -3.29 -13.47
C ASP A 122 21.49 -3.87 -12.10
N ALA A 123 20.86 -3.06 -11.25
CA ALA A 123 20.48 -3.43 -9.89
C ALA A 123 19.10 -2.89 -9.51
N GLY A 124 18.37 -3.67 -8.72
CA GLY A 124 17.14 -3.23 -8.09
C GLY A 124 17.41 -2.40 -6.84
N HIS A 125 16.35 -1.78 -6.34
CA HIS A 125 16.39 -0.94 -5.17
C HIS A 125 15.30 -1.35 -4.19
N GLU A 126 15.62 -1.29 -2.91
CA GLU A 126 14.71 -1.60 -1.82
C GLU A 126 14.49 -0.36 -0.96
N ILE A 127 13.23 -0.11 -0.62
CA ILE A 127 12.83 0.78 0.48
C ILE A 127 12.04 0.02 1.53
N ARG A 128 12.12 0.50 2.77
CA ARG A 128 11.30 0.02 3.88
C ARG A 128 10.61 1.19 4.52
N VAL A 129 9.34 1.02 4.86
CA VAL A 129 8.54 2.06 5.50
C VAL A 129 7.82 1.46 6.69
N THR A 130 8.00 2.05 7.86
CA THR A 130 7.27 1.67 9.08
C THR A 130 6.60 2.89 9.66
N ALA A 131 5.27 2.90 9.71
CA ALA A 131 4.50 4.02 10.26
C ALA A 131 4.96 5.40 9.71
N GLU A 132 5.04 5.50 8.38
CA GLU A 132 5.44 6.71 7.63
C GLU A 132 6.94 7.08 7.72
N GLN A 133 7.74 6.33 8.48
CA GLN A 133 9.18 6.50 8.50
C GLN A 133 9.82 5.67 7.38
N VAL A 134 10.38 6.36 6.38
CA VAL A 134 11.05 5.76 5.23
C VAL A 134 12.53 5.54 5.58
N GLU A 135 12.98 4.29 5.50
CA GLU A 135 14.40 3.95 5.51
C GLU A 135 15.01 4.20 4.13
N LEU A 136 16.29 4.62 4.11
CA LEU A 136 17.00 4.98 2.89
C LEU A 136 17.01 3.82 1.88
N SER A 137 16.73 4.17 0.61
CA SER A 137 16.84 3.24 -0.51
C SER A 137 18.24 2.65 -0.59
N ARG A 138 18.31 1.32 -0.74
CA ARG A 138 19.55 0.56 -0.89
C ARG A 138 19.48 -0.39 -2.07
N ALA A 139 20.63 -0.68 -2.68
CA ALA A 139 20.72 -1.67 -3.74
C ALA A 139 20.23 -3.04 -3.24
N ALA A 140 19.47 -3.73 -4.08
CA ALA A 140 18.90 -5.05 -3.80
C ALA A 140 18.94 -5.92 -5.08
N GLY A 141 19.28 -7.20 -4.92
CA GLY A 141 19.17 -8.17 -6.00
C GLY A 141 17.71 -8.58 -6.18
N CYS A 142 17.12 -8.29 -7.35
CA CYS A 142 15.79 -8.75 -7.74
C CYS A 142 15.68 -8.82 -9.29
N PRO A 143 14.73 -9.61 -9.82
CA PRO A 143 14.39 -9.55 -11.24
C PRO A 143 13.74 -8.19 -11.60
N PRO A 144 13.60 -7.85 -12.90
CA PRO A 144 12.76 -6.73 -13.34
C PRO A 144 11.33 -6.86 -12.82
N GLY A 145 10.69 -5.72 -12.57
CA GLY A 145 9.36 -5.64 -11.98
C GLY A 145 9.39 -5.20 -10.53
N THR A 146 8.27 -5.41 -9.82
CA THR A 146 8.10 -4.93 -8.44
C THR A 146 7.68 -6.05 -7.50
N THR A 147 8.15 -5.97 -6.26
CA THR A 147 7.67 -6.78 -5.14
C THR A 147 7.32 -5.87 -3.99
N VAL A 148 6.05 -5.90 -3.58
CA VAL A 148 5.52 -5.19 -2.42
C VAL A 148 5.20 -6.18 -1.32
N GLU A 149 5.82 -6.03 -0.14
CA GLU A 149 5.49 -6.76 1.08
C GLU A 149 4.84 -5.86 2.12
N VAL A 150 3.66 -6.24 2.58
CA VAL A 150 2.91 -5.60 3.66
C VAL A 150 2.88 -6.55 4.85
N ARG A 151 3.55 -6.17 5.94
CA ARG A 151 3.65 -6.98 7.17
C ARG A 151 2.92 -6.32 8.32
N ASP A 152 2.39 -7.16 9.21
CA ASP A 152 1.71 -6.75 10.44
C ASP A 152 0.64 -5.65 10.21
N LEU A 153 -0.34 -5.94 9.36
CA LEU A 153 -1.38 -4.97 9.02
C LEU A 153 -2.13 -4.51 10.29
N PHE A 154 -2.29 -3.21 10.44
CA PHE A 154 -2.86 -2.52 11.61
C PHE A 154 -2.10 -2.72 12.93
N PHE A 155 -0.79 -3.03 12.90
CA PHE A 155 -0.01 -3.21 14.14
C PHE A 155 -0.06 -1.98 15.08
N ASN A 156 -0.13 -0.78 14.52
CA ASN A 156 -0.18 0.49 15.23
C ASN A 156 -1.61 1.05 15.40
N VAL A 157 -2.64 0.31 14.96
CA VAL A 157 -4.07 0.64 15.13
C VAL A 157 -4.84 -0.54 15.76
N PRO A 158 -4.68 -0.79 17.07
CA PRO A 158 -5.20 -1.99 17.74
C PRO A 158 -6.72 -2.19 17.61
N ALA A 159 -7.49 -1.11 17.58
CA ALA A 159 -8.94 -1.17 17.37
C ALA A 159 -9.26 -1.84 16.02
N ARG A 160 -8.63 -1.42 14.93
CA ARG A 160 -8.83 -2.01 13.59
C ARG A 160 -8.36 -3.45 13.52
N ARG A 161 -7.21 -3.76 14.13
CA ARG A 161 -6.71 -5.12 14.19
C ARG A 161 -7.71 -6.08 14.85
N ARG A 162 -8.48 -5.61 15.84
CA ARG A 162 -9.56 -6.39 16.49
C ARG A 162 -10.82 -6.52 15.64
N PHE A 163 -11.06 -5.60 14.69
CA PHE A 163 -12.20 -5.67 13.76
C PHE A 163 -11.99 -6.63 12.58
N LEU A 164 -10.75 -7.08 12.34
CA LEU A 164 -10.46 -8.11 11.34
C LEU A 164 -11.15 -9.43 11.69
N ARG A 165 -11.78 -10.07 10.70
CA ARG A 165 -12.51 -11.33 10.87
C ARG A 165 -11.55 -12.51 11.08
N ALA A 166 -12.10 -13.72 11.17
CA ALA A 166 -11.30 -14.93 11.24
C ALA A 166 -10.37 -15.04 10.02
N VAL A 167 -9.22 -15.70 10.20
CA VAL A 167 -8.21 -15.88 9.15
C VAL A 167 -8.80 -16.48 7.87
N SER A 168 -9.66 -17.48 8.00
CA SER A 168 -10.36 -18.11 6.87
C SER A 168 -11.27 -17.14 6.11
N THR A 169 -11.98 -16.27 6.82
CA THR A 169 -12.85 -15.26 6.21
C THR A 169 -12.05 -14.24 5.41
N GLU A 170 -10.96 -13.71 5.99
CA GLU A 170 -10.11 -12.74 5.29
C GLU A 170 -9.41 -13.38 4.08
N ALA A 171 -8.96 -14.64 4.19
CA ALA A 171 -8.38 -15.38 3.07
C ALA A 171 -9.38 -15.61 1.93
N GLY A 172 -10.64 -15.94 2.24
CA GLY A 172 -11.69 -16.06 1.24
C GLY A 172 -11.96 -14.75 0.49
N GLN A 173 -12.04 -13.63 1.22
CA GLN A 173 -12.21 -12.30 0.61
C GLN A 173 -11.03 -11.90 -0.29
N ILE A 174 -9.80 -12.29 0.09
CA ILE A 174 -8.62 -12.09 -0.76
C ILE A 174 -8.73 -12.92 -2.03
N GLN A 175 -9.16 -14.18 -1.92
CA GLN A 175 -9.25 -15.08 -3.07
C GLN A 175 -10.23 -14.54 -4.13
N GLU A 176 -11.33 -13.92 -3.71
CA GLU A 176 -12.28 -13.23 -4.61
C GLU A 176 -11.66 -12.08 -5.42
N GLN A 177 -10.49 -11.54 -5.01
CA GLN A 177 -9.79 -10.49 -5.75
C GLN A 177 -8.83 -11.03 -6.82
N VAL A 178 -8.51 -12.33 -6.79
CA VAL A 178 -7.45 -12.96 -7.62
C VAL A 178 -8.03 -13.87 -8.71
N ILE A 179 -9.35 -14.05 -8.73
CA ILE A 179 -10.08 -14.95 -9.66
C ILE A 179 -10.52 -14.20 -10.91
#